data_AF-A0A8T4CYV2-F1
#
_entry.id   AF-A0A8T4CYV2-F1
#
_cell.length_a   1.000
_cell.length_b   1.000
_cell.length_c   1.000
_cell.angle_alpha   90.00
_cell.angle_beta   90.00
_cell.angle_gamma   90.00
#
_symmetry.space_group_name_H-M   'P 1'
#
loop_
_entity.id
_entity.type
_entity.pdbx_description
1 polymer ?
#
loop_
_entity_poly.entity_id
_entity_poly.type
_entity_poly.pdbx_seq_one_letter_code
_entity_poly.pdbx_strand_id
1 'polypeptide(L)' 'MNNKTRPTFTPEFRLECAQLVLDKGYSVRQAAQVLSPTEN' A
#
# COMPACT_ATOMS: atom_id res chain seq x y z
N MET A 1 16.30 16.69 14.35
CA MET A 1 15.55 15.43 14.30
C MET A 1 15.23 15.13 12.84
N ASN A 2 15.82 14.08 12.27
CA ASN A 2 15.60 13.70 10.87
C ASN A 2 14.21 13.02 10.81
N ASN A 3 13.15 13.82 10.75
CA ASN A 3 11.76 13.37 10.85
C ASN A 3 11.38 12.61 9.59
N LYS A 4 11.87 11.38 9.45
CA LYS A 4 11.46 10.46 8.40
C LYS A 4 10.05 10.00 8.78
N THR A 5 9.06 10.78 8.38
CA THR A 5 7.64 10.47 8.56
C THR A 5 7.39 9.14 7.88
N ARG A 6 7.29 8.07 8.66
CA ARG A 6 6.89 6.77 8.14
C ARG A 6 5.43 6.91 7.73
N PRO A 7 5.06 6.69 6.47
CA PRO A 7 3.67 6.76 6.07
C PRO A 7 2.87 5.75 6.91
N THR A 8 1.89 6.26 7.66
CA THR A 8 1.02 5.43 8.49
C THR A 8 -0.11 4.91 7.61
N PHE A 9 0.06 3.73 7.03
CA PHE A 9 -1.03 3.08 6.29
C PHE A 9 -2.13 2.62 7.25
N THR A 10 -3.39 2.83 6.86
CA THR A 10 -4.56 2.34 7.58
C THR A 10 -4.56 0.81 7.62
N PRO A 11 -5.22 0.19 8.63
CA PRO A 11 -5.38 -1.27 8.68
C PRO A 11 -6.01 -1.83 7.40
N GLU A 12 -7.00 -1.13 6.84
CA GLU A 12 -7.69 -1.51 5.60
C GLU A 12 -6.75 -1.52 4.41
N PHE A 13 -5.91 -0.48 4.26
CA PHE A 13 -4.92 -0.44 3.19
C PHE A 13 -3.95 -1.63 3.28
N ARG A 14 -3.54 -2.02 4.49
CA ARG A 14 -2.64 -3.18 4.66
C ARG A 14 -3.32 -4.50 4.30
N LEU A 15 -4.59 -4.65 4.65
CA LEU A 15 -5.38 -5.85 4.36
C LEU A 15 -5.54 -6.02 2.85
N GLU A 16 -6.03 -4.99 2.17
CA GLU A 16 -6.21 -4.99 0.72
C GLU A 16 -4.88 -5.22 -0.01
N CYS A 17 -3.80 -4.60 0.49
CA CYS A 17 -2.47 -4.75 -0.10
C CYS A 17 -1.94 -6.18 0.06
N ALA A 18 -2.16 -6.81 1.23
CA ALA A 18 -1.82 -8.21 1.45
C ALA A 18 -2.62 -9.16 0.55
N GLN A 19 -3.90 -8.89 0.34
CA GLN A 19 -4.74 -9.68 -0.58
C GLN A 19 -4.20 -9.60 -2.01
N LEU A 20 -3.86 -8.41 -2.50
CA LEU A 20 -3.29 -8.25 -3.85
C LEU A 20 -1.94 -8.97 -4.00
N VAL A 21 -1.08 -8.93 -2.99
CA VAL A 21 0.22 -9.62 -3.04
C VAL A 21 0.05 -11.13 -3.06
N LEU A 22 -0.83 -11.67 -2.22
CA LEU A 22 -1.02 -13.12 -2.07
C LEU A 22 -1.84 -13.73 -3.22
N ASP A 23 -2.90 -13.06 -3.66
CA ASP A 23 -3.84 -13.57 -4.67
C ASP A 23 -3.37 -13.27 -6.10
N LYS A 24 -2.97 -12.01 -6.36
CA LYS A 24 -2.57 -11.55 -7.70
C LYS A 24 -1.08 -11.71 -7.98
N GLY A 25 -0.29 -12.10 -6.97
CA GLY A 25 1.17 -12.15 -7.07
C GLY A 25 1.82 -10.77 -7.25
N TYR A 26 1.14 -9.69 -6.85
CA TYR A 26 1.67 -8.34 -7.01
C TYR A 26 2.83 -8.08 -6.06
N SER A 27 3.78 -7.24 -6.49
CA SER A 27 4.75 -6.67 -5.55
C SER A 27 4.09 -5.64 -4.65
N VAL A 28 4.58 -5.48 -3.41
CA VAL A 28 4.07 -4.50 -2.44
C VAL A 28 3.94 -3.09 -3.04
N ARG A 29 4.87 -2.70 -3.91
CA ARG A 29 4.85 -1.40 -4.59
C ARG A 29 3.73 -1.29 -5.64
N GLN A 30 3.41 -2.38 -6.35
CA GLN A 30 2.30 -2.44 -7.31
C GLN A 30 0.96 -2.44 -6.58
N ALA A 31 0.83 -3.27 -5.55
CA ALA A 31 -0.37 -3.30 -4.70
C ALA A 31 -0.62 -1.93 -4.05
N ALA A 32 0.44 -1.27 -3.56
CA ALA A 32 0.34 0.09 -3.06
C ALA A 32 -0.10 1.09 -4.13
N GLN A 33 0.38 0.98 -5.38
CA GLN A 33 0.00 1.87 -6.47
C GLN A 33 -1.46 1.67 -6.91
N VAL A 34 -1.99 0.44 -6.82
CA VAL A 34 -3.39 0.12 -7.11
C VAL A 34 -4.33 0.68 -6.03
N LEU A 35 -3.90 0.66 -4.77
CA LEU A 35 -4.69 1.11 -3.62
C LEU A 35 -4.48 2.58 -3.27
N SER A 36 -3.41 3.21 -3.75
CA SER A 36 -3.23 4.65 -3.62
C SER A 36 -4.22 5.30 -4.60
N PRO A 37 -5.11 6.19 -4.15
CA PRO A 37 -6.04 6.86 -5.05
C PRO A 37 -5.22 7.61 -6.09
N THR A 38 -5.36 7.20 -7.35
CA THR A 38 -4.87 7.98 -8.48
C THR A 38 -5.82 9.16 -8.60
N GLU A 39 -5.48 10.27 -7.94
CA GLU A 39 -6.11 11.56 -8.26
C GLU A 39 -5.75 11.89 -9.72
N ASN A 40 -6.78 12.05 -10.54
CA ASN A 40 -6.70 12.73 -11.84
C ASN A 40 -6.77 14.24 -11.63
#